data_AF-A0A5E6NJQ1-F1
#
_entry.id   AF-A0A5E6NJQ1-F1
#
_cell.length_a   1.000
_cell.length_b   1.000
_cell.length_c   1.000
_cell.angle_alpha   90.00
_cell.angle_beta   90.00
_cell.angle_gamma   90.00
#
_symmetry.space_group_name_H-M   'P 1'
#
loop_
_entity.id
_entity.type
_entity.pdbx_description
1 polymer ?
#
loop_
_entity_poly.entity_id
_entity_poly.type
_entity_poly.pdbx_seq_one_letter_code
_entity_poly.pdbx_strand_id
1 'polypeptide(L)'
;KQAFVAKYFIKEHPEFFKNQDSFYIEFLAISNDIDKARGLQKILTLSKNEAKQAVEENKQEFADAYNNIKTVLKTQIKEGDEGHKYRTIYLENIKKDIQDSDLLQPMFNDLTADKLTHLIGNICNLQLRILRKYFNDEKMKSGDIWLPDKLHNLFFKWVRSWHAKQENEKQNRQAILKLKSTPNILDILTSLDPKKTIPPYEDQNNRRPPKDLTLRLNPKALDKQLKDWEKITKSLADNYILPSIKIHITENIDISEGLEDNARPQKGETKSRQILADTLHRILDRTLVLDPYKLRWNVQDSNTETAKNARALLNQHSNHQADNVIALAKNIMQKLKKPSKAYGRLKEVCFLNVKPIHHTKARFDIN
;
A
#
# COMPACT_ATOMS: atom_id res chain seq x y z
N LYS A 1 -1.80 22.26 -33.51
CA LYS A 1 -1.88 20.88 -32.98
C LYS A 1 -3.29 20.30 -33.13
N GLN A 2 -4.30 20.83 -32.42
CA GLN A 2 -5.72 20.39 -32.59
C GLN A 2 -6.37 20.78 -33.94
N ALA A 3 -5.85 21.82 -34.61
CA ALA A 3 -6.44 22.35 -35.85
C ALA A 3 -6.42 21.39 -37.04
N PHE A 4 -5.41 20.52 -37.16
CA PHE A 4 -5.31 19.59 -38.31
C PHE A 4 -6.33 18.46 -38.22
N VAL A 5 -6.49 17.87 -37.03
CA VAL A 5 -7.49 16.83 -36.75
C VAL A 5 -8.89 17.41 -36.92
N ALA A 6 -9.16 18.59 -36.36
CA ALA A 6 -10.44 19.28 -36.55
C ALA A 6 -10.74 19.49 -38.04
N LYS A 7 -9.77 19.99 -38.82
CA LYS A 7 -9.93 20.17 -40.28
C LYS A 7 -10.22 18.86 -41.01
N TYR A 8 -9.54 17.77 -40.65
CA TYR A 8 -9.79 16.45 -41.23
C TYR A 8 -11.23 16.00 -40.97
N PHE A 9 -11.69 16.03 -39.71
CA PHE A 9 -13.04 15.60 -39.36
C PHE A 9 -14.12 16.48 -39.98
N ILE A 10 -13.91 17.81 -40.04
CA ILE A 10 -14.83 18.74 -40.71
C ILE A 10 -14.93 18.43 -42.21
N LYS A 11 -13.79 18.15 -42.86
CA LYS A 11 -13.73 17.88 -44.30
C LYS A 11 -14.32 16.53 -44.67
N GLU A 12 -13.94 15.48 -43.95
CA GLU A 12 -14.25 14.10 -44.32
C GLU A 12 -15.58 13.60 -43.71
N HIS A 13 -16.08 14.27 -42.67
CA HIS A 13 -17.35 13.93 -41.99
C HIS A 13 -18.28 15.15 -41.82
N PRO A 14 -18.63 15.87 -42.90
CA PRO A 14 -19.48 17.07 -42.84
C PRO A 14 -20.91 16.78 -42.35
N GLU A 15 -21.34 15.51 -42.39
CA GLU A 15 -22.62 15.05 -41.84
C GLU A 15 -22.67 15.13 -40.31
N PHE A 16 -21.51 15.10 -39.64
CA PHE A 16 -21.39 15.30 -38.20
C PHE A 16 -20.93 16.72 -37.85
N PHE A 17 -19.97 17.25 -38.60
CA PHE A 17 -19.32 18.52 -38.30
C PHE A 17 -19.69 19.58 -39.34
N LYS A 18 -20.55 20.53 -38.96
CA LYS A 18 -21.10 21.55 -39.87
C LYS A 18 -20.21 22.79 -39.97
N ASN A 19 -19.17 22.89 -39.14
CA ASN A 19 -18.27 24.04 -39.06
C ASN A 19 -19.02 25.36 -38.77
N GLN A 20 -20.11 25.26 -38.01
CA GLN A 20 -20.89 26.40 -37.53
C GLN A 20 -20.36 26.89 -36.18
N ASP A 21 -19.85 25.95 -35.37
CA ASP A 21 -19.21 26.20 -34.08
C ASP A 21 -17.78 25.66 -34.06
N SER A 22 -17.06 25.88 -32.96
CA SER A 22 -15.75 25.25 -32.78
C SER A 22 -15.89 23.72 -32.79
N PHE A 23 -14.93 23.02 -33.40
CA PHE A 23 -14.89 21.55 -33.46
C PHE A 23 -15.13 20.89 -32.09
N TYR A 24 -14.60 21.50 -31.02
CA TYR A 24 -14.78 20.99 -29.66
C TYR A 24 -16.24 21.03 -29.21
N ILE A 25 -16.96 22.12 -29.49
CA ILE A 25 -18.39 22.26 -29.15
C ILE A 25 -19.23 21.28 -29.96
N GLU A 26 -18.99 21.20 -31.28
CA GLU A 26 -19.71 20.24 -32.13
C GLU A 26 -19.44 18.79 -31.69
N PHE A 27 -18.19 18.46 -31.37
CA PHE A 27 -17.82 17.14 -30.87
C PHE A 27 -18.46 16.82 -29.51
N LEU A 28 -18.53 17.78 -28.59
CA LEU A 28 -19.23 17.60 -27.32
C LEU A 28 -20.73 17.34 -27.53
N ALA A 29 -21.37 18.09 -28.43
CA ALA A 29 -22.78 17.90 -28.76
C ALA A 29 -23.03 16.50 -29.37
N ILE A 30 -22.17 16.05 -30.29
CA ILE A 30 -22.24 14.72 -30.89
C ILE A 30 -22.00 13.62 -29.85
N SER A 31 -20.99 13.77 -29.01
CA SER A 31 -20.61 12.73 -28.04
C SER A 31 -21.58 12.58 -26.88
N ASN A 32 -22.36 13.61 -26.57
CA ASN A 32 -23.44 13.57 -25.57
C ASN A 32 -24.76 13.02 -26.11
N ASP A 33 -24.92 12.88 -27.43
CA ASP A 33 -26.07 12.26 -28.08
C ASP A 33 -25.70 10.83 -28.48
N ILE A 34 -26.25 9.83 -27.78
CA ILE A 34 -25.83 8.42 -27.92
C ILE A 34 -25.96 7.93 -29.37
N ASP A 35 -27.01 8.34 -30.08
CA ASP A 35 -27.25 7.88 -31.45
C ASP A 35 -26.27 8.53 -32.43
N LYS A 36 -25.98 9.83 -32.26
CA LYS A 36 -24.93 10.50 -33.04
C LYS A 36 -23.53 9.97 -32.70
N ALA A 37 -23.25 9.70 -31.44
CA ALA A 37 -21.98 9.13 -30.98
C ALA A 37 -21.75 7.74 -31.59
N ARG A 38 -22.78 6.88 -31.63
CA ARG A 38 -22.76 5.57 -32.31
C ARG A 38 -22.53 5.71 -33.81
N GLY A 39 -23.22 6.66 -34.45
CA GLY A 39 -23.04 6.98 -35.86
C GLY A 39 -21.58 7.32 -36.18
N LEU A 40 -20.99 8.25 -35.43
CA LEU A 40 -19.59 8.65 -35.61
C LEU A 40 -18.61 7.52 -35.27
N GLN A 41 -18.85 6.74 -34.21
CA GLN A 41 -18.00 5.60 -33.85
C GLN A 41 -17.95 4.53 -34.93
N LYS A 42 -19.09 4.26 -35.59
CA LYS A 42 -19.17 3.26 -36.68
C LYS A 42 -18.25 3.66 -37.84
N ILE A 43 -18.27 4.92 -38.23
CA ILE A 43 -17.43 5.48 -39.30
C ILE A 43 -15.94 5.40 -38.91
N LEU A 44 -15.59 5.78 -37.69
CA LEU A 44 -14.21 5.68 -37.15
C LEU A 44 -13.71 4.26 -36.92
N THR A 45 -14.56 3.26 -37.13
CA THR A 45 -14.16 1.84 -37.07
C THR A 45 -13.95 1.27 -38.47
N LEU A 46 -14.64 1.82 -39.47
CA LEU A 46 -14.53 1.45 -40.88
C LEU A 46 -13.32 2.14 -41.56
N SER A 47 -12.95 3.37 -41.19
CA SER A 47 -11.93 4.17 -41.91
C SER A 47 -10.46 3.90 -41.54
N LYS A 48 -10.12 2.75 -40.93
CA LYS A 48 -8.77 2.46 -40.42
C LYS A 48 -7.66 2.49 -41.49
N ASN A 49 -8.03 2.30 -42.76
CA ASN A 49 -7.11 2.34 -43.92
C ASN A 49 -7.05 3.73 -44.58
N GLU A 50 -8.14 4.49 -44.56
CA GLU A 50 -8.22 5.86 -45.13
C GLU A 50 -7.57 6.89 -44.20
N ALA A 51 -7.70 6.71 -42.89
CA ALA A 51 -6.99 7.49 -41.87
C ALA A 51 -5.47 7.29 -41.91
N LYS A 52 -4.97 6.21 -42.53
CA LYS A 52 -3.53 6.02 -42.80
C LYS A 52 -3.06 6.78 -44.04
N GLN A 53 -3.93 6.99 -45.02
CA GLN A 53 -3.62 7.69 -46.27
C GLN A 53 -3.64 9.22 -46.12
N ALA A 54 -4.43 9.76 -45.21
CA ALA A 54 -4.51 11.21 -44.96
C ALA A 54 -3.31 11.80 -44.16
N VAL A 55 -2.28 11.00 -43.85
CA VAL A 55 -1.25 11.31 -42.84
C VAL A 55 0.16 11.22 -43.43
N GLU A 56 0.48 12.10 -44.37
CA GLU A 56 1.87 12.25 -44.86
C GLU A 56 2.71 13.27 -44.07
N GLU A 57 2.14 14.12 -43.20
CA GLU A 57 2.92 15.20 -42.57
C GLU A 57 2.99 15.26 -41.02
N ASN A 58 2.28 14.44 -40.24
CA ASN A 58 2.44 14.40 -38.76
C ASN A 58 1.93 13.09 -38.11
N LYS A 59 2.72 12.02 -38.22
CA LYS A 59 2.33 10.62 -37.95
C LYS A 59 1.83 10.31 -36.54
N GLN A 60 2.43 10.89 -35.50
CA GLN A 60 2.11 10.51 -34.12
C GLN A 60 0.96 11.33 -33.53
N GLU A 61 0.99 12.65 -33.71
CA GLU A 61 0.00 13.56 -33.09
C GLU A 61 -1.44 13.29 -33.60
N PHE A 62 -1.59 13.01 -34.90
CA PHE A 62 -2.90 12.67 -35.47
C PHE A 62 -3.40 11.33 -34.94
N ALA A 63 -2.53 10.32 -34.88
CA ALA A 63 -2.89 8.99 -34.37
C ALA A 63 -3.34 9.07 -32.90
N ASP A 64 -2.64 9.84 -32.06
CA ASP A 64 -2.99 10.03 -30.66
C ASP A 64 -4.34 10.75 -30.51
N ALA A 65 -4.56 11.83 -31.25
CA ALA A 65 -5.83 12.56 -31.22
C ALA A 65 -7.02 11.72 -31.73
N TYR A 66 -6.84 10.98 -32.83
CA TYR A 66 -7.83 10.09 -33.38
C TYR A 66 -8.19 8.96 -32.40
N ASN A 67 -7.19 8.34 -31.77
CA ASN A 67 -7.40 7.32 -30.74
C ASN A 67 -8.09 7.89 -29.50
N ASN A 68 -7.77 9.13 -29.10
CA ASN A 68 -8.44 9.82 -28.01
C ASN A 68 -9.93 10.04 -28.32
N ILE A 69 -10.27 10.55 -29.51
CA ILE A 69 -11.67 10.73 -29.96
C ILE A 69 -12.42 9.39 -29.92
N LYS A 70 -11.81 8.32 -30.47
CA LYS A 70 -12.40 6.97 -30.46
C LYS A 70 -12.62 6.44 -29.04
N THR A 71 -11.69 6.71 -28.14
CA THR A 71 -11.77 6.31 -26.72
C THR A 71 -12.88 7.07 -25.99
N VAL A 72 -12.99 8.39 -26.23
CA VAL A 72 -14.07 9.22 -25.68
C VAL A 72 -15.43 8.72 -26.15
N LEU A 73 -15.63 8.49 -27.46
CA LEU A 73 -16.90 7.97 -27.99
C LEU A 73 -17.25 6.59 -27.44
N LYS A 74 -16.27 5.67 -27.36
CA LYS A 74 -16.48 4.36 -26.73
C LYS A 74 -16.91 4.48 -25.27
N THR A 75 -16.30 5.39 -24.55
CA THR A 75 -16.63 5.62 -23.14
C THR A 75 -18.04 6.18 -23.03
N GLN A 76 -18.38 7.25 -23.77
CA GLN A 76 -19.72 7.86 -23.75
C GLN A 76 -20.85 6.90 -24.11
N ILE A 77 -20.67 6.09 -25.17
CA ILE A 77 -21.67 5.08 -25.56
C ILE A 77 -21.83 4.05 -24.44
N LYS A 78 -20.72 3.58 -23.87
CA LYS A 78 -20.75 2.63 -22.75
C LYS A 78 -21.41 3.22 -21.50
N GLU A 79 -21.13 4.48 -21.17
CA GLU A 79 -21.78 5.19 -20.06
C GLU A 79 -23.29 5.35 -20.29
N GLY A 80 -23.70 5.59 -21.55
CA GLY A 80 -25.10 5.64 -21.96
C GLY A 80 -25.82 4.30 -21.88
N ASP A 81 -25.17 3.23 -22.34
CA ASP A 81 -25.74 1.88 -22.40
C ASP A 81 -25.79 1.20 -21.02
N GLU A 82 -24.74 1.37 -20.22
CA GLU A 82 -24.61 0.71 -18.90
C GLU A 82 -25.09 1.59 -17.75
N GLY A 83 -25.40 2.87 -18.01
CA GLY A 83 -25.77 3.86 -17.00
C GLY A 83 -24.62 4.20 -16.03
N HIS A 84 -23.41 3.75 -16.30
CA HIS A 84 -22.23 3.95 -15.46
C HIS A 84 -21.69 5.37 -15.64
N LYS A 85 -22.17 6.31 -14.83
CA LYS A 85 -21.71 7.71 -14.87
C LYS A 85 -20.75 8.01 -13.72
N TYR A 86 -19.81 8.94 -13.96
CA TYR A 86 -18.95 9.46 -12.90
C TYR A 86 -19.77 10.07 -11.76
N ARG A 87 -19.21 10.01 -10.53
CA ARG A 87 -19.83 10.60 -9.34
C ARG A 87 -20.16 12.08 -9.54
N THR A 88 -19.33 12.82 -10.27
CA THR A 88 -19.60 14.22 -10.61
C THR A 88 -20.89 14.40 -11.39
N ILE A 89 -21.16 13.56 -12.39
CA ILE A 89 -22.37 13.61 -13.21
C ILE A 89 -23.60 13.24 -12.36
N TYR A 90 -23.48 12.22 -11.51
CA TYR A 90 -24.54 11.85 -10.56
C TYR A 90 -24.93 13.02 -9.63
N LEU A 91 -23.94 13.77 -9.14
CA LEU A 91 -24.19 14.94 -8.28
C LEU A 91 -24.92 16.07 -9.03
N GLU A 92 -24.57 16.31 -10.31
CA GLU A 92 -25.30 17.28 -11.15
C GLU A 92 -26.74 16.83 -11.42
N ASN A 93 -26.96 15.54 -11.68
CA ASN A 93 -28.30 15.01 -11.91
C ASN A 93 -29.18 15.16 -10.67
N ILE A 94 -28.69 14.79 -9.48
CA ILE A 94 -29.44 14.99 -8.23
C ILE A 94 -29.75 16.45 -7.99
N LYS A 95 -28.79 17.35 -8.25
CA LYS A 95 -29.03 18.78 -8.11
C LYS A 95 -30.21 19.21 -8.96
N LYS A 96 -30.25 18.78 -10.22
CA LYS A 96 -31.34 19.07 -11.13
C LYS A 96 -32.66 18.44 -10.66
N ASP A 97 -32.66 17.16 -10.30
CA ASP A 97 -33.85 16.45 -9.83
C ASP A 97 -34.46 17.10 -8.58
N ILE A 98 -33.62 17.59 -7.66
CA ILE A 98 -34.07 18.31 -6.46
C ILE A 98 -34.69 19.66 -6.83
N GLN A 99 -34.05 20.41 -7.73
CA GLN A 99 -34.50 21.73 -8.15
C GLN A 99 -35.82 21.67 -8.93
N ASP A 100 -35.98 20.64 -9.76
CA ASP A 100 -37.14 20.46 -10.64
C ASP A 100 -38.30 19.72 -9.93
N SER A 101 -38.15 19.28 -8.68
CA SER A 101 -39.16 18.49 -7.96
C SER A 101 -40.21 19.35 -7.25
N ASP A 102 -41.44 19.27 -7.72
CA ASP A 102 -42.61 19.87 -7.04
C ASP A 102 -42.85 19.27 -5.64
N LEU A 103 -42.53 17.98 -5.46
CA LEU A 103 -42.72 17.26 -4.18
C LEU A 103 -41.82 17.80 -3.07
N LEU A 104 -40.66 18.37 -3.41
CA LEU A 104 -39.69 18.88 -2.45
C LEU A 104 -39.89 20.37 -2.14
N GLN A 105 -40.74 21.08 -2.90
CA GLN A 105 -41.02 22.51 -2.68
C GLN A 105 -41.44 22.83 -1.24
N PRO A 106 -42.29 22.02 -0.54
CA PRO A 106 -42.64 22.29 0.85
C PRO A 106 -41.44 22.23 1.81
N MET A 107 -40.41 21.45 1.50
CA MET A 107 -39.20 21.33 2.34
C MET A 107 -38.28 22.55 2.20
N PHE A 108 -38.42 23.32 1.12
CA PHE A 108 -37.54 24.46 0.84
C PHE A 108 -37.85 25.72 1.65
N ASN A 109 -38.91 25.70 2.47
CA ASN A 109 -39.21 26.77 3.42
C ASN A 109 -38.12 26.91 4.51
N ASP A 110 -37.50 25.80 4.92
CA ASP A 110 -36.49 25.77 5.99
C ASP A 110 -35.09 25.37 5.51
N LEU A 111 -34.99 24.65 4.38
CA LEU A 111 -33.73 24.13 3.83
C LEU A 111 -33.62 24.43 2.34
N THR A 112 -32.66 25.25 1.90
CA THR A 112 -32.53 25.55 0.47
C THR A 112 -32.22 24.29 -0.36
N ALA A 113 -32.68 24.27 -1.61
CA ALA A 113 -32.39 23.18 -2.55
C ALA A 113 -30.88 22.90 -2.68
N ASP A 114 -30.05 23.94 -2.62
CA ASP A 114 -28.58 23.81 -2.65
C ASP A 114 -28.02 23.13 -1.39
N LYS A 115 -28.50 23.51 -0.19
CA LYS A 115 -28.12 22.85 1.06
C LYS A 115 -28.53 21.38 1.09
N LEU A 116 -29.73 21.05 0.58
CA LEU A 116 -30.19 19.66 0.47
C LEU A 116 -29.33 18.86 -0.51
N THR A 117 -29.02 19.45 -1.67
CA THR A 117 -28.12 18.86 -2.67
C THR A 117 -26.74 18.57 -2.08
N HIS A 118 -26.15 19.53 -1.36
CA HIS A 118 -24.86 19.33 -0.68
C HIS A 118 -24.94 18.22 0.36
N LEU A 119 -25.97 18.21 1.20
CA LEU A 119 -26.15 17.20 2.24
C LEU A 119 -26.21 15.79 1.64
N ILE A 120 -27.09 15.58 0.67
CA ILE A 120 -27.25 14.28 -0.01
C ILE A 120 -25.96 13.89 -0.72
N GLY A 121 -25.36 14.81 -1.48
CA GLY A 121 -24.13 14.55 -2.22
C GLY A 121 -22.97 14.12 -1.32
N ASN A 122 -22.79 14.81 -0.19
CA ASN A 122 -21.75 14.47 0.78
C ASN A 122 -22.02 13.11 1.47
N ILE A 123 -23.28 12.78 1.78
CA ILE A 123 -23.66 11.47 2.32
C ILE A 123 -23.37 10.35 1.29
N CYS A 124 -23.72 10.54 0.02
CA CYS A 124 -23.47 9.56 -1.04
C CYS A 124 -21.98 9.30 -1.31
N ASN A 125 -21.09 10.19 -0.88
CA ASN A 125 -19.64 9.99 -0.94
C ASN A 125 -19.08 9.14 0.23
N LEU A 126 -19.86 8.90 1.29
CA LEU A 126 -19.41 8.08 2.40
C LEU A 126 -19.23 6.62 1.99
N GLN A 127 -18.03 6.09 2.25
CA GLN A 127 -17.71 4.69 1.99
C GLN A 127 -18.35 3.77 3.06
N LEU A 128 -18.67 2.54 2.67
CA LEU A 128 -19.28 1.52 3.54
C LEU A 128 -18.54 1.31 4.87
N ARG A 129 -17.21 1.45 4.88
CA ARG A 129 -16.38 1.33 6.10
C ARG A 129 -16.76 2.35 7.18
N ILE A 130 -17.22 3.54 6.79
CA ILE A 130 -17.60 4.60 7.73
C ILE A 130 -19.03 4.39 8.20
N LEU A 131 -19.95 4.10 7.28
CA LEU A 131 -21.32 3.74 7.59
C LEU A 131 -21.37 2.56 8.57
N ARG A 132 -20.59 1.50 8.31
CA ARG A 132 -20.47 0.36 9.23
C ARG A 132 -20.00 0.78 10.62
N LYS A 133 -19.02 1.69 10.73
CA LYS A 133 -18.55 2.16 12.05
C LYS A 133 -19.59 3.00 12.79
N TYR A 134 -20.43 3.72 12.05
CA TYR A 134 -21.50 4.52 12.63
C TYR A 134 -22.62 3.62 13.18
N PHE A 135 -23.12 2.69 12.36
CA PHE A 135 -24.24 1.80 12.70
C PHE A 135 -23.87 0.55 13.51
N ASN A 136 -22.58 0.20 13.64
CA ASN A 136 -22.14 -0.92 14.48
C ASN A 136 -22.17 -0.51 15.97
N ASP A 137 -23.38 -0.40 16.50
CA ASP A 137 -23.70 -0.02 17.87
C ASP A 137 -24.87 -0.87 18.37
N GLU A 138 -24.71 -1.54 19.52
CA GLU A 138 -25.77 -2.40 20.06
C GLU A 138 -27.06 -1.62 20.37
N LYS A 139 -26.94 -0.34 20.69
CA LYS A 139 -28.09 0.55 20.96
C LYS A 139 -28.97 0.76 19.73
N MET A 140 -28.45 0.55 18.53
CA MET A 140 -29.19 0.71 17.27
C MET A 140 -29.89 -0.58 16.82
N LYS A 141 -29.82 -1.67 17.60
CA LYS A 141 -30.39 -2.97 17.21
C LYS A 141 -31.91 -2.93 16.99
N SER A 142 -32.62 -2.12 17.77
CA SER A 142 -34.08 -1.96 17.71
C SER A 142 -34.52 -0.78 16.83
N GLY A 143 -33.60 0.02 16.31
CA GLY A 143 -33.88 1.19 15.48
C GLY A 143 -32.69 2.15 15.40
N ASP A 144 -32.60 2.89 14.30
CA ASP A 144 -31.50 3.83 14.07
C ASP A 144 -31.57 5.03 15.02
N ILE A 145 -30.41 5.44 15.54
CA ILE A 145 -30.28 6.59 16.45
C ILE A 145 -29.40 7.66 15.80
N TRP A 146 -29.86 8.90 15.81
CA TRP A 146 -29.06 10.04 15.38
C TRP A 146 -28.02 10.43 16.44
N LEU A 147 -26.74 10.32 16.09
CA LEU A 147 -25.58 10.57 16.95
C LEU A 147 -24.61 11.54 16.22
N PRO A 148 -24.88 12.85 16.25
CA PRO A 148 -24.14 13.84 15.45
C PRO A 148 -22.64 13.85 15.77
N ASP A 149 -22.26 13.78 17.06
CA ASP A 149 -20.85 13.77 17.48
C ASP A 149 -20.09 12.52 16.99
N LYS A 150 -20.79 11.37 16.93
CA LYS A 150 -20.22 10.12 16.40
C LYS A 150 -19.95 10.27 14.90
N LEU A 151 -20.92 10.81 14.14
CA LEU A 151 -20.77 11.05 12.70
C LEU A 151 -19.65 12.05 12.43
N HIS A 152 -19.63 13.18 13.15
CA HIS A 152 -18.58 14.20 13.07
C HIS A 152 -17.19 13.58 13.22
N ASN A 153 -16.98 12.84 14.31
CA ASN A 153 -15.70 12.20 14.58
C ASN A 153 -15.31 11.16 13.51
N LEU A 154 -16.26 10.38 13.02
CA LEU A 154 -16.02 9.36 11.99
C LEU A 154 -15.72 9.99 10.63
N PHE A 155 -16.42 11.05 10.25
CA PHE A 155 -16.20 11.80 9.01
C PHE A 155 -14.77 12.35 8.95
N PHE A 156 -14.28 12.99 10.00
CA PHE A 156 -12.91 13.52 10.01
C PHE A 156 -11.83 12.43 10.12
N LYS A 157 -12.11 11.31 10.78
CA LYS A 157 -11.22 10.13 10.74
C LYS A 157 -11.14 9.54 9.34
N TRP A 158 -12.26 9.51 8.62
CA TRP A 158 -12.33 9.04 7.24
C TRP A 158 -11.49 9.91 6.31
N VAL A 159 -11.72 11.23 6.29
CA VAL A 159 -10.96 12.18 5.45
C VAL A 159 -9.47 12.15 5.78
N ARG A 160 -9.10 12.02 7.06
CA ARG A 160 -7.70 11.86 7.46
C ARG A 160 -7.06 10.60 6.87
N SER A 161 -7.83 9.52 6.72
CA SER A 161 -7.37 8.23 6.19
C SER A 161 -7.26 8.17 4.65
N TRP A 162 -7.64 9.23 3.95
CA TRP A 162 -7.54 9.27 2.49
C TRP A 162 -6.08 9.23 2.02
N HIS A 163 -5.82 8.34 1.07
CA HIS A 163 -4.55 8.26 0.34
C HIS A 163 -4.63 9.16 -0.92
N ALA A 164 -4.72 10.47 -0.71
CA ALA A 164 -4.76 11.47 -1.78
C ALA A 164 -3.42 11.52 -2.53
N LYS A 165 -3.43 11.11 -3.80
CA LYS A 165 -2.22 11.08 -4.66
C LYS A 165 -2.13 12.34 -5.51
N GLN A 166 -3.27 12.78 -6.05
CA GLN A 166 -3.34 13.97 -6.90
C GLN A 166 -3.38 15.25 -6.07
N GLU A 167 -2.92 16.36 -6.64
CA GLU A 167 -2.80 17.63 -5.91
C GLU A 167 -4.17 18.23 -5.53
N ASN A 168 -5.15 18.15 -6.43
CA ASN A 168 -6.54 18.51 -6.14
C ASN A 168 -7.13 17.71 -4.96
N GLU A 169 -6.87 16.39 -4.89
CA GLU A 169 -7.33 15.54 -3.78
C GLU A 169 -6.68 15.96 -2.45
N LYS A 170 -5.39 16.30 -2.46
CA LYS A 170 -4.68 16.79 -1.28
C LYS A 170 -5.24 18.12 -0.79
N GLN A 171 -5.46 19.06 -1.71
CA GLN A 171 -6.05 20.37 -1.41
C GLN A 171 -7.46 20.22 -0.84
N ASN A 172 -8.32 19.39 -1.47
CA ASN A 172 -9.66 19.07 -0.99
C ASN A 172 -9.61 18.49 0.43
N ARG A 173 -8.76 17.48 0.66
CA ARG A 173 -8.57 16.86 1.97
C ARG A 173 -8.17 17.90 3.03
N GLN A 174 -7.21 18.78 2.73
CA GLN A 174 -6.78 19.82 3.67
C GLN A 174 -7.89 20.83 3.96
N ALA A 175 -8.61 21.28 2.93
CA ALA A 175 -9.72 22.21 3.08
C ALA A 175 -10.82 21.62 3.97
N ILE A 176 -11.18 20.35 3.76
CA ILE A 176 -12.17 19.66 4.60
C ILE A 176 -11.68 19.56 6.04
N LEU A 177 -10.42 19.13 6.27
CA LEU A 177 -9.88 18.97 7.63
C LEU A 177 -9.86 20.26 8.45
N LYS A 178 -9.77 21.44 7.81
CA LYS A 178 -9.89 22.75 8.48
C LYS A 178 -11.28 22.98 9.09
N LEU A 179 -12.33 22.35 8.53
CA LEU A 179 -13.71 22.46 9.02
C LEU A 179 -13.97 21.64 10.30
N LYS A 180 -12.98 20.89 10.81
CA LYS A 180 -13.13 20.07 12.02
C LYS A 180 -13.48 20.87 13.28
N SER A 181 -13.17 22.16 13.30
CA SER A 181 -13.56 23.05 14.41
C SER A 181 -15.04 23.36 14.45
N THR A 182 -15.76 23.19 13.35
CA THR A 182 -17.22 23.39 13.29
C THR A 182 -17.91 22.24 14.02
N PRO A 183 -18.62 22.48 15.14
CA PRO A 183 -19.12 21.40 15.98
C PRO A 183 -20.27 20.62 15.32
N ASN A 184 -21.11 21.30 14.56
CA ASN A 184 -22.28 20.68 13.93
C ASN A 184 -21.92 20.08 12.57
N ILE A 185 -22.03 18.75 12.48
CA ILE A 185 -21.78 18.02 11.24
C ILE A 185 -22.74 18.39 10.10
N LEU A 186 -24.00 18.76 10.41
CA LEU A 186 -24.96 19.13 9.36
C LEU A 186 -24.58 20.46 8.70
N ASP A 187 -24.06 21.42 9.46
CA ASP A 187 -23.58 22.69 8.90
C ASP A 187 -22.42 22.46 7.93
N ILE A 188 -21.56 21.47 8.22
CA ILE A 188 -20.47 21.08 7.33
C ILE A 188 -21.02 20.41 6.06
N LEU A 189 -21.92 19.44 6.20
CA LEU A 189 -22.42 18.65 5.06
C LEU A 189 -23.36 19.47 4.15
N THR A 190 -24.01 20.50 4.66
CA THR A 190 -24.88 21.40 3.87
C THR A 190 -24.12 22.55 3.20
N SER A 191 -22.92 22.92 3.67
CA SER A 191 -22.12 24.00 3.08
C SER A 191 -20.98 23.53 2.17
N LEU A 192 -20.55 22.28 2.33
CA LEU A 192 -19.43 21.73 1.59
C LEU A 192 -19.86 21.23 0.21
N ASP A 193 -19.17 21.71 -0.84
CA ASP A 193 -19.33 21.19 -2.19
C ASP A 193 -19.04 19.67 -2.24
N PRO A 194 -20.02 18.83 -2.63
CA PRO A 194 -19.88 17.38 -2.63
C PRO A 194 -18.85 16.88 -3.64
N LYS A 195 -18.45 17.66 -4.64
CA LYS A 195 -17.34 17.27 -5.52
C LYS A 195 -16.01 17.18 -4.75
N LYS A 196 -15.85 17.97 -3.68
CA LYS A 196 -14.65 17.94 -2.83
C LYS A 196 -14.61 16.72 -1.92
N THR A 197 -15.75 16.11 -1.62
CA THR A 197 -15.83 14.94 -0.74
C THR A 197 -15.76 13.61 -1.47
N ILE A 198 -15.63 13.60 -2.80
CA ILE A 198 -15.42 12.37 -3.58
C ILE A 198 -14.13 11.71 -3.09
N PRO A 199 -14.19 10.47 -2.55
CA PRO A 199 -13.01 9.83 -2.00
C PRO A 199 -12.01 9.46 -3.12
N PRO A 200 -10.69 9.53 -2.86
CA PRO A 200 -9.69 9.02 -3.78
C PRO A 200 -9.75 7.48 -3.86
N TYR A 201 -9.06 6.91 -4.85
CA TYR A 201 -8.93 5.46 -4.98
C TYR A 201 -8.34 4.82 -3.71
N GLU A 202 -8.87 3.65 -3.33
CA GLU A 202 -8.36 2.91 -2.17
C GLU A 202 -6.95 2.37 -2.43
N ASP A 203 -6.07 2.52 -1.44
CA ASP A 203 -4.71 1.98 -1.48
C ASP A 203 -4.50 1.02 -0.29
N GLN A 204 -4.77 -0.27 -0.52
CA GLN A 204 -4.61 -1.32 0.49
C GLN A 204 -3.20 -1.97 0.45
N ASN A 205 -2.17 -1.20 0.12
CA ASN A 205 -0.79 -1.70 -0.08
C ASN A 205 -0.13 -2.36 1.14
N ASN A 206 -0.67 -2.16 2.34
CA ASN A 206 -0.17 -2.76 3.58
C ASN A 206 -1.16 -3.78 4.18
N ARG A 207 -2.03 -4.38 3.36
CA ARG A 207 -2.94 -5.44 3.80
C ARG A 207 -2.23 -6.79 3.76
N ARG A 208 -2.04 -7.40 4.94
CA ARG A 208 -1.32 -8.69 5.10
C ARG A 208 0.04 -8.68 4.39
N PRO A 209 0.94 -7.75 4.75
CA PRO A 209 2.24 -7.64 4.11
C PRO A 209 3.04 -8.95 4.26
N PRO A 210 3.92 -9.27 3.30
CA PRO A 210 4.80 -10.43 3.39
C PRO A 210 5.63 -10.33 4.68
N LYS A 211 5.92 -11.49 5.26
CA LYS A 211 6.80 -11.60 6.44
C LYS A 211 8.19 -11.96 5.98
N ASP A 212 9.18 -11.45 6.70
CA ASP A 212 10.57 -11.85 6.54
C ASP A 212 10.72 -13.33 6.92
N LEU A 213 11.17 -14.13 5.96
CA LEU A 213 11.37 -15.57 6.12
C LEU A 213 12.77 -15.93 6.64
N THR A 214 13.57 -14.94 7.03
CA THR A 214 14.89 -15.15 7.62
C THR A 214 14.78 -15.99 8.88
N LEU A 215 15.52 -17.09 8.88
CA LEU A 215 15.66 -17.99 10.01
C LEU A 215 16.69 -17.42 10.99
N ARG A 216 16.27 -17.16 12.24
CA ARG A 216 17.13 -16.62 13.32
C ARG A 216 17.18 -17.54 14.51
N LEU A 217 18.30 -17.54 15.24
CA LEU A 217 18.40 -18.33 16.47
C LEU A 217 17.33 -17.91 17.49
N ASN A 218 16.71 -18.93 18.09
CA ASN A 218 15.66 -18.78 19.08
C ASN A 218 16.26 -18.84 20.50
N PRO A 219 16.22 -17.75 21.29
CA PRO A 219 16.74 -17.71 22.66
C PRO A 219 16.20 -18.84 23.56
N LYS A 220 14.89 -19.13 23.52
CA LYS A 220 14.29 -20.22 24.31
C LYS A 220 14.78 -21.60 23.92
N ALA A 221 15.14 -21.78 22.65
CA ALA A 221 15.71 -23.04 22.19
C ALA A 221 17.19 -23.16 22.60
N LEU A 222 17.92 -22.04 22.64
CA LEU A 222 19.30 -21.99 23.14
C LEU A 222 19.37 -22.31 24.64
N ASP A 223 18.40 -21.85 25.44
CA ASP A 223 18.29 -22.17 26.88
C ASP A 223 18.30 -23.67 27.17
N LYS A 224 17.80 -24.48 26.24
CA LYS A 224 17.73 -25.95 26.37
C LYS A 224 18.97 -26.67 25.87
N GLN A 225 19.80 -26.03 25.04
CA GLN A 225 20.86 -26.70 24.28
C GLN A 225 22.28 -26.25 24.61
N LEU A 226 22.43 -25.00 25.04
CA LEU A 226 23.73 -24.45 25.40
C LEU A 226 23.57 -23.70 26.71
N LYS A 227 24.02 -24.34 27.79
CA LYS A 227 24.01 -23.74 29.12
C LYS A 227 24.87 -22.48 29.11
N ASP A 228 24.40 -21.41 29.74
CA ASP A 228 25.12 -20.12 29.79
C ASP A 228 25.46 -19.53 28.40
N TRP A 229 24.67 -19.84 27.35
CA TRP A 229 24.93 -19.40 25.98
C TRP A 229 25.11 -17.88 25.84
N GLU A 230 24.44 -17.08 26.68
CA GLU A 230 24.59 -15.62 26.69
C GLU A 230 26.00 -15.19 27.12
N LYS A 231 26.57 -15.82 28.15
CA LYS A 231 27.93 -15.55 28.61
C LYS A 231 28.96 -16.01 27.60
N ILE A 232 28.75 -17.20 27.03
CA ILE A 232 29.59 -17.74 25.95
C ILE A 232 29.58 -16.78 24.76
N THR A 233 28.40 -16.32 24.33
CA THR A 233 28.28 -15.38 23.21
C THR A 233 29.04 -14.09 23.47
N LYS A 234 28.92 -13.50 24.67
CA LYS A 234 29.67 -12.30 25.05
C LYS A 234 31.17 -12.55 25.03
N SER A 235 31.63 -13.62 25.65
CA SER A 235 33.06 -14.01 25.67
C SER A 235 33.62 -14.23 24.26
N LEU A 236 32.92 -14.96 23.40
CA LEU A 236 33.32 -15.16 22.00
C LEU A 236 33.31 -13.84 21.23
N ALA A 237 32.36 -12.96 21.52
CA ALA A 237 32.27 -11.65 20.89
C ALA A 237 33.43 -10.72 21.28
N ASP A 238 33.74 -10.65 22.57
CA ASP A 238 34.77 -9.77 23.14
C ASP A 238 36.18 -10.14 22.70
N ASN A 239 36.43 -11.45 22.53
CA ASN A 239 37.75 -11.98 22.23
C ASN A 239 38.06 -12.06 20.73
N TYR A 240 37.07 -11.93 19.83
CA TYR A 240 37.37 -12.11 18.39
C TYR A 240 36.47 -11.36 17.40
N ILE A 241 35.48 -10.59 17.83
CA ILE A 241 34.68 -9.84 16.87
C ILE A 241 35.21 -8.41 16.71
N LEU A 242 35.30 -7.98 15.43
CA LEU A 242 35.61 -6.62 14.99
C LEU A 242 34.93 -5.55 15.87
N PRO A 243 35.59 -4.41 16.13
CA PRO A 243 35.02 -3.28 16.88
C PRO A 243 33.59 -2.90 16.46
N SER A 244 33.25 -3.07 15.18
CA SER A 244 31.93 -2.77 14.60
C SER A 244 30.76 -3.60 15.14
N ILE A 245 30.99 -4.82 15.64
CA ILE A 245 29.94 -5.62 16.31
C ILE A 245 29.99 -5.42 17.82
N LYS A 246 31.16 -5.07 18.38
CA LYS A 246 31.28 -4.66 19.78
C LYS A 246 30.41 -3.43 20.06
N ILE A 247 30.45 -2.43 19.17
CA ILE A 247 29.53 -1.29 19.08
C ILE A 247 28.06 -1.77 19.10
N HIS A 248 27.71 -2.76 18.28
CA HIS A 248 26.34 -3.29 18.20
C HIS A 248 25.86 -4.06 19.45
N ILE A 249 26.77 -4.53 20.32
CA ILE A 249 26.45 -5.21 21.58
C ILE A 249 26.39 -4.21 22.75
N THR A 250 27.30 -3.22 22.77
CA THR A 250 27.37 -2.20 23.82
C THR A 250 26.34 -1.08 23.63
N GLU A 251 26.08 -0.65 22.40
CA GLU A 251 25.16 0.47 22.11
C GLU A 251 23.69 0.02 22.00
N ASN A 252 23.38 -1.18 21.47
CA ASN A 252 21.98 -1.63 21.37
C ASN A 252 21.36 -2.14 22.69
N ILE A 253 22.12 -2.16 23.79
CA ILE A 253 21.55 -2.31 25.13
C ILE A 253 20.91 -0.98 25.59
N ASP A 254 21.35 0.17 25.03
CA ASP A 254 20.84 1.50 25.39
C ASP A 254 20.26 2.34 24.24
N ILE A 255 20.36 1.90 22.98
CA ILE A 255 19.91 2.71 21.84
C ILE A 255 18.57 2.22 21.26
N SER A 256 17.58 3.09 21.45
CA SER A 256 16.27 3.13 20.79
C SER A 256 16.32 3.55 19.31
N GLU A 257 17.48 3.73 18.69
CA GLU A 257 17.60 4.37 17.36
C GLU A 257 18.72 3.75 16.50
N GLY A 258 18.38 3.17 15.33
CA GLY A 258 19.40 2.89 14.30
C GLY A 258 19.18 1.67 13.42
N LEU A 259 18.28 0.78 13.82
CA LEU A 259 17.59 -0.14 12.91
C LEU A 259 16.13 -0.05 13.30
N GLU A 260 15.23 0.25 12.36
CA GLU A 260 13.78 0.16 12.56
C GLU A 260 13.32 -1.31 12.75
N ASP A 261 14.02 -2.07 13.58
CA ASP A 261 13.63 -3.41 14.02
C ASP A 261 12.55 -3.25 15.11
N ASN A 262 11.36 -2.86 14.67
CA ASN A 262 10.10 -3.01 15.41
C ASN A 262 9.68 -4.50 15.55
N ALA A 263 10.64 -5.44 15.49
CA ALA A 263 10.41 -6.81 15.88
C ALA A 263 10.04 -6.82 17.35
N ARG A 264 8.73 -6.90 17.64
CA ARG A 264 8.28 -7.28 18.97
C ARG A 264 8.94 -8.63 19.28
N PRO A 265 9.72 -8.73 20.36
CA PRO A 265 10.26 -10.02 20.76
C PRO A 265 9.10 -10.99 20.97
N GLN A 266 9.35 -12.30 20.81
CA GLN A 266 8.31 -13.28 21.06
C GLN A 266 7.80 -13.14 22.49
N LYS A 267 6.54 -13.55 22.74
CA LYS A 267 5.90 -13.44 24.07
C LYS A 267 6.84 -13.99 25.15
N GLY A 268 7.35 -13.10 26.02
CA GLY A 268 8.27 -13.42 27.12
C GLY A 268 9.77 -13.29 26.84
N GLU A 269 10.21 -12.77 25.69
CA GLU A 269 11.64 -12.51 25.40
C GLU A 269 11.97 -11.02 25.45
N THR A 270 13.20 -10.69 25.85
CA THR A 270 13.70 -9.30 25.80
C THR A 270 14.44 -9.06 24.48
N LYS A 271 14.43 -7.80 24.00
CA LYS A 271 15.19 -7.36 22.83
C LYS A 271 16.68 -7.71 22.95
N SER A 272 17.24 -7.56 24.16
CA SER A 272 18.65 -7.87 24.47
C SER A 272 19.03 -9.34 24.26
N ARG A 273 18.19 -10.29 24.66
CA ARG A 273 18.45 -11.73 24.45
C ARG A 273 18.44 -12.08 22.96
N GLN A 274 17.51 -11.52 22.19
CA GLN A 274 17.47 -11.77 20.75
C GLN A 274 18.71 -11.21 20.03
N ILE A 275 19.22 -10.05 20.45
CA ILE A 275 20.48 -9.48 19.92
C ILE A 275 21.64 -10.44 20.17
N LEU A 276 21.77 -10.99 21.38
CA LEU A 276 22.81 -11.98 21.67
C LEU A 276 22.65 -13.24 20.82
N ALA A 277 21.43 -13.75 20.64
CA ALA A 277 21.19 -14.92 19.79
C ALA A 277 21.60 -14.66 18.33
N ASP A 278 21.34 -13.45 17.81
CA ASP A 278 21.79 -13.05 16.47
C ASP A 278 23.31 -12.89 16.38
N THR A 279 23.95 -12.34 17.41
CA THR A 279 25.42 -12.27 17.50
C THR A 279 26.01 -13.66 17.45
N LEU A 280 25.48 -14.61 18.24
CA LEU A 280 25.89 -16.00 18.20
C LEU A 280 25.69 -16.57 16.80
N HIS A 281 24.55 -16.32 16.16
CA HIS A 281 24.28 -16.80 14.80
C HIS A 281 25.35 -16.30 13.82
N ARG A 282 25.72 -15.01 13.89
CA ARG A 282 26.78 -14.44 13.05
C ARG A 282 28.15 -15.06 13.31
N ILE A 283 28.48 -15.38 14.57
CA ILE A 283 29.73 -16.09 14.91
C ILE A 283 29.75 -17.47 14.23
N LEU A 284 28.65 -18.21 14.32
CA LEU A 284 28.52 -19.56 13.74
C LEU A 284 28.52 -19.55 12.20
N ASP A 285 28.04 -18.46 11.59
CA ASP A 285 27.92 -18.30 10.14
C ASP A 285 29.11 -17.62 9.45
N ARG A 286 30.19 -17.33 10.18
CA ARG A 286 31.40 -16.75 9.59
C ARG A 286 31.98 -17.62 8.47
N THR A 287 32.57 -16.94 7.48
CA THR A 287 33.31 -17.58 6.40
C THR A 287 34.58 -18.24 6.95
N LEU A 288 35.02 -19.34 6.32
CA LEU A 288 36.19 -20.13 6.75
C LEU A 288 37.46 -19.29 6.96
N VAL A 289 37.64 -18.26 6.15
CA VAL A 289 38.81 -17.36 6.21
C VAL A 289 38.77 -16.50 7.47
N LEU A 290 37.60 -15.94 7.80
CA LEU A 290 37.42 -14.97 8.89
C LEU A 290 37.01 -15.61 10.22
N ASP A 291 36.76 -16.93 10.23
CA ASP A 291 36.38 -17.67 11.42
C ASP A 291 37.63 -17.98 12.30
N PRO A 292 37.76 -17.38 13.50
CA PRO A 292 38.79 -17.74 14.50
C PRO A 292 38.79 -19.19 14.89
N TYR A 293 37.59 -19.66 15.19
CA TYR A 293 37.32 -20.86 15.95
C TYR A 293 37.19 -22.05 14.98
N LYS A 294 37.28 -21.76 13.67
CA LYS A 294 37.20 -22.71 12.58
C LYS A 294 36.04 -23.68 12.82
N LEU A 295 34.89 -23.17 13.26
CA LEU A 295 33.71 -23.94 13.64
C LEU A 295 33.23 -24.80 12.49
N ARG A 296 33.16 -24.22 11.28
CA ARG A 296 32.78 -24.97 10.07
C ARG A 296 33.80 -26.05 9.72
N TRP A 297 35.09 -25.83 9.99
CA TRP A 297 36.15 -26.82 9.77
C TRP A 297 36.06 -27.95 10.79
N ASN A 298 35.91 -27.63 12.08
CA ASN A 298 35.72 -28.59 13.17
C ASN A 298 34.48 -29.47 12.97
N VAL A 299 33.45 -28.96 12.29
CA VAL A 299 32.26 -29.73 11.90
C VAL A 299 32.54 -30.69 10.73
N GLN A 300 33.47 -30.36 9.84
CA GLN A 300 33.81 -31.15 8.66
C GLN A 300 34.89 -32.20 8.94
N ASP A 301 35.99 -31.79 9.56
CA ASP A 301 37.12 -32.65 9.95
C ASP A 301 37.78 -32.12 11.23
N SER A 302 37.57 -32.86 12.32
CA SER A 302 38.09 -32.51 13.65
C SER A 302 39.52 -32.98 13.91
N ASN A 303 40.11 -33.77 13.01
CA ASN A 303 41.38 -34.45 13.26
C ASN A 303 42.60 -33.66 12.78
N THR A 304 42.40 -32.61 11.98
CA THR A 304 43.48 -31.74 11.52
C THR A 304 44.08 -30.94 12.68
N GLU A 305 45.38 -30.63 12.57
CA GLU A 305 46.07 -29.81 13.56
C GLU A 305 45.43 -28.42 13.72
N THR A 306 44.98 -27.84 12.60
CA THR A 306 44.20 -26.60 12.57
C THR A 306 42.89 -26.71 13.37
N ALA A 307 42.17 -27.83 13.26
CA ALA A 307 40.94 -28.05 14.01
C ALA A 307 41.20 -28.17 15.51
N LYS A 308 42.23 -28.93 15.90
CA LYS A 308 42.63 -29.11 17.31
C LYS A 308 43.02 -27.79 17.96
N ASN A 309 43.84 -26.99 17.29
CA ASN A 309 44.26 -25.66 17.78
C ASN A 309 43.09 -24.69 17.90
N ALA A 310 42.20 -24.66 16.90
CA ALA A 310 41.00 -23.83 16.95
C ALA A 310 39.99 -24.29 18.04
N ARG A 311 39.89 -25.60 18.29
CA ARG A 311 39.06 -26.16 19.37
C ARG A 311 39.61 -25.80 20.75
N ALA A 312 40.93 -25.82 20.94
CA ALA A 312 41.56 -25.36 22.18
C ALA A 312 41.25 -23.89 22.46
N LEU A 313 41.39 -23.03 21.46
CA LEU A 313 41.03 -21.60 21.54
C LEU A 313 39.54 -21.39 21.83
N LEU A 314 38.66 -22.15 21.16
CA LEU A 314 37.22 -22.12 21.44
C LEU A 314 36.94 -22.57 22.87
N ASN A 315 37.64 -23.58 23.39
CA ASN A 315 37.44 -24.11 24.73
C ASN A 315 37.78 -23.07 25.81
N GLN A 316 38.84 -22.28 25.59
CA GLN A 316 39.21 -21.15 26.43
C GLN A 316 38.10 -20.07 26.46
N HIS A 317 37.54 -19.74 25.29
CA HIS A 317 36.57 -18.63 25.17
C HIS A 317 35.11 -19.03 25.38
N SER A 318 34.80 -20.33 25.48
CA SER A 318 33.43 -20.85 25.69
C SER A 318 33.23 -21.49 27.06
N ASN A 319 34.07 -21.18 28.05
CA ASN A 319 33.99 -21.76 29.40
C ASN A 319 34.02 -23.29 29.40
N HIS A 320 34.97 -23.87 28.67
CA HIS A 320 35.14 -25.31 28.49
C HIS A 320 33.98 -26.04 27.79
N GLN A 321 33.18 -25.32 26.99
CA GLN A 321 32.03 -25.88 26.26
C GLN A 321 32.23 -25.94 24.75
N ALA A 322 33.49 -26.06 24.27
CA ALA A 322 33.79 -26.07 22.83
C ALA A 322 32.96 -27.12 22.08
N ASP A 323 32.79 -28.30 22.66
CA ASP A 323 32.08 -29.42 22.04
C ASP A 323 30.58 -29.14 21.90
N ASN A 324 29.98 -28.48 22.88
CA ASN A 324 28.57 -28.08 22.82
C ASN A 324 28.35 -27.01 21.76
N VAL A 325 29.28 -26.06 21.62
CA VAL A 325 29.23 -25.02 20.58
C VAL A 325 29.43 -25.62 19.18
N ILE A 326 30.37 -26.56 19.02
CA ILE A 326 30.58 -27.29 17.76
C ILE A 326 29.36 -28.15 17.42
N ALA A 327 28.76 -28.82 18.40
CA ALA A 327 27.53 -29.60 18.23
C ALA A 327 26.35 -28.72 17.80
N LEU A 328 26.19 -27.53 18.40
CA LEU A 328 25.20 -26.54 17.99
C LEU A 328 25.43 -26.09 16.54
N ALA A 329 26.67 -25.76 16.17
CA ALA A 329 27.05 -25.37 14.82
C ALA A 329 26.72 -26.48 13.80
N LYS A 330 27.07 -27.74 14.12
CA LYS A 330 26.74 -28.92 13.30
C LYS A 330 25.24 -29.07 13.10
N ASN A 331 24.45 -28.93 14.16
CA ASN A 331 22.99 -29.04 14.12
C ASN A 331 22.36 -27.96 13.23
N ILE A 332 22.84 -26.71 13.33
CA ILE A 332 22.35 -25.60 12.49
C ILE A 332 22.69 -25.87 11.01
N MET A 333 23.94 -26.21 10.70
CA MET A 333 24.37 -26.48 9.32
C MET A 333 23.62 -27.67 8.70
N GLN A 334 23.37 -28.73 9.45
CA GLN A 334 22.58 -29.87 8.98
C GLN A 334 21.12 -29.48 8.70
N LYS A 335 20.52 -28.61 9.51
CA LYS A 335 19.16 -28.11 9.29
C LYS A 335 19.08 -27.19 8.06
N LEU A 336 20.08 -26.34 7.85
CA LEU A 336 20.17 -25.46 6.68
C LEU A 336 20.40 -26.22 5.37
N LYS A 337 21.06 -27.39 5.40
CA LYS A 337 21.26 -28.27 4.22
C LYS A 337 20.01 -29.03 3.79
N LYS A 338 18.95 -29.11 4.60
CA LYS A 338 17.71 -29.81 4.21
C LYS A 338 16.94 -28.97 3.17
N PRO A 339 16.43 -29.59 2.08
CA PRO A 339 15.81 -28.87 0.97
C PRO A 339 14.59 -28.05 1.41
N SER A 340 14.45 -26.87 0.79
CA SER A 340 13.46 -25.80 1.04
C SER A 340 11.99 -26.22 1.10
N LYS A 341 11.64 -27.44 0.66
CA LYS A 341 10.25 -27.94 0.64
C LYS A 341 9.71 -28.41 2.00
N ALA A 342 10.53 -28.51 3.06
CA ALA A 342 10.13 -29.07 4.36
C ALA A 342 9.92 -28.03 5.49
N TYR A 343 10.14 -26.73 5.26
CA TYR A 343 10.09 -25.70 6.31
C TYR A 343 8.68 -25.38 6.84
N GLY A 344 7.62 -26.00 6.30
CA GLY A 344 6.24 -25.84 6.76
C GLY A 344 5.93 -26.40 8.16
N ARG A 345 6.86 -27.13 8.80
CA ARG A 345 6.68 -27.72 10.15
C ARG A 345 7.58 -27.08 11.23
N LEU A 346 7.81 -25.77 11.17
CA LEU A 346 8.66 -25.04 12.13
C LEU A 346 8.00 -24.77 13.51
N LYS A 347 6.79 -25.28 13.78
CA LYS A 347 6.01 -24.76 14.92
C LYS A 347 6.45 -25.20 16.31
N GLU A 348 7.20 -26.29 16.52
CA GLU A 348 7.37 -26.80 17.90
C GLU A 348 8.76 -27.26 18.35
N VAL A 349 9.77 -27.37 17.47
CA VAL A 349 11.10 -27.93 17.89
C VAL A 349 12.31 -27.26 17.20
N CYS A 350 12.18 -26.02 16.73
CA CYS A 350 13.23 -25.40 15.92
C CYS A 350 14.03 -24.30 16.64
N PHE A 351 15.36 -24.46 16.60
CA PHE A 351 16.38 -23.47 16.96
C PHE A 351 16.30 -22.21 16.11
N LEU A 352 15.54 -22.28 15.02
CA LEU A 352 15.40 -21.22 14.04
C LEU A 352 13.93 -20.79 13.99
N ASN A 353 13.70 -19.51 14.23
CA ASN A 353 12.40 -18.88 14.08
C ASN A 353 12.41 -17.89 12.92
N VAL A 354 11.25 -17.74 12.28
CA VAL A 354 11.01 -16.75 11.24
C VAL A 354 10.99 -15.35 11.87
N LYS A 355 11.75 -14.39 11.30
CA LYS A 355 11.75 -13.00 11.76
C LYS A 355 10.32 -12.41 11.65
N PRO A 356 9.70 -11.91 12.73
CA PRO A 356 8.33 -11.41 12.68
C PRO A 356 8.26 -9.97 12.14
N ILE A 357 9.01 -9.67 11.09
CA ILE A 357 9.07 -8.33 10.48
C ILE A 357 8.41 -8.34 9.12
N HIS A 358 7.73 -7.26 8.80
CA HIS A 358 7.23 -7.00 7.46
C HIS A 358 8.27 -6.21 6.68
N HIS A 359 8.57 -6.65 5.45
CA HIS A 359 9.47 -5.89 4.59
C HIS A 359 8.89 -4.51 4.29
N THR A 360 9.74 -3.49 4.36
CA THR A 360 9.41 -2.15 3.86
C THR A 360 9.34 -2.19 2.34
N LYS A 361 8.37 -1.48 1.77
CA LYS A 361 8.21 -1.40 0.32
C LYS A 361 9.37 -0.58 -0.25
N ALA A 362 10.06 -1.09 -1.26
CA ALA A 362 10.97 -0.28 -2.07
C ALA A 362 10.16 0.84 -2.75
N ARG A 363 10.32 2.08 -2.29
CA ARG A 363 9.84 3.25 -3.02
C ARG A 363 10.96 3.62 -3.98
N PHE A 364 10.82 3.23 -5.23
CA PHE A 364 11.61 3.83 -6.29
C PHE A 364 10.97 5.19 -6.57
N ASP A 365 11.60 6.24 -6.09
CA ASP A 365 11.30 7.60 -6.52
C ASP A 365 11.77 7.69 -7.98
N ILE A 366 10.82 7.56 -8.91
CA ILE A 366 11.04 7.92 -10.31
C ILE A 366 10.88 9.45 -10.33
N ASN A 367 12.00 10.15 -10.25
CA ASN A 367 12.07 11.58 -10.56
C ASN A 367 11.90 11.81 -12.05
#